data_AF-A0A348Z7T6-F1
#
_entry.id   AF-A0A348Z7T6-F1
#
_cell.length_a   1.000
_cell.length_b   1.000
_cell.length_c   1.000
_cell.angle_alpha   90.00
_cell.angle_beta   90.00
_cell.angle_gamma   90.00
#
_symmetry.space_group_name_H-M   'P 1'
#
loop_
_entity.id
_entity.type
_entity.pdbx_description
1 polymer ?
#
loop_
_entity_poly.entity_id
_entity_poly.type
_entity_poly.pdbx_seq_one_letter_code
_entity_poly.pdbx_strand_id
1 'polypeptide(L)' 'VSWIIESIPLDLALNYEMREITVVYKKETYYGHRIKVHTKIEKSQTRYICTHDIINEDGEELTLATTYWE' A
#
# COMPACT_ATOMS: atom_id res chain seq x y z
N VAL A 1 3.95 6.76 -3.42
CA VAL A 1 2.59 6.35 -3.83
C VAL A 1 2.57 5.24 -4.88
N SER A 2 3.38 5.27 -5.96
CA SER A 2 3.40 4.22 -7.01
C SER A 2 3.45 2.79 -6.45
N TRP A 3 4.38 2.52 -5.54
CA TRP A 3 4.55 1.23 -4.89
C TRP A 3 3.33 0.73 -4.09
N ILE A 4 2.49 1.64 -3.59
CA ILE A 4 1.24 1.29 -2.91
C ILE A 4 0.25 0.73 -3.94
N ILE A 5 0.10 1.40 -5.08
CA ILE A 5 -0.84 1.01 -6.14
C ILE A 5 -0.37 -0.29 -6.83
N GLU A 6 0.92 -0.40 -7.14
CA GLU A 6 1.50 -1.59 -7.78
C GLU A 6 1.42 -2.86 -6.90
N SER A 7 1.29 -2.69 -5.59
CA SER A 7 1.15 -3.81 -4.65
C SER A 7 -0.27 -4.39 -4.58
N ILE A 8 -1.24 -3.75 -5.23
CA ILE A 8 -2.63 -4.19 -5.27
C ILE A 8 -2.79 -5.28 -6.34
N PRO A 9 -3.52 -6.37 -6.05
CA PRO A 9 -3.85 -7.39 -7.05
C PRO A 9 -4.55 -6.78 -8.27
N LEU A 10 -4.15 -7.24 -9.45
CA LEU A 10 -4.63 -6.70 -10.72
C LEU A 10 -6.16 -6.80 -10.85
N ASP A 11 -6.77 -7.88 -10.37
CA ASP A 11 -8.22 -8.05 -10.37
C ASP A 11 -8.92 -6.97 -9.54
N LEU A 12 -8.36 -6.60 -8.39
CA LEU A 12 -8.92 -5.54 -7.55
C LEU A 12 -8.77 -4.19 -8.24
N ALA A 13 -7.59 -3.90 -8.79
CA ALA A 13 -7.31 -2.65 -9.49
C ALA A 13 -8.13 -2.44 -10.77
N LEU A 14 -8.58 -3.52 -11.42
CA LEU A 14 -9.40 -3.46 -12.64
C LEU A 14 -10.91 -3.40 -12.37
N ASN A 15 -11.38 -3.99 -11.26
CA ASN A 15 -12.82 -4.15 -10.99
C ASN A 15 -13.37 -3.15 -9.96
N TYR A 16 -12.50 -2.41 -9.28
CA TYR A 16 -12.88 -1.45 -8.22
C TYR A 16 -12.19 -0.11 -8.41
N GLU A 17 -12.80 0.96 -7.90
CA GLU A 17 -12.21 2.29 -7.91
C GLU A 17 -11.64 2.63 -6.53
N MET A 18 -10.40 3.13 -6.50
CA MET A 18 -9.85 3.69 -5.26
C MET A 18 -10.58 4.98 -4.89
N ARG A 19 -11.24 5.00 -3.74
CA ARG A 19 -11.98 6.16 -3.22
C ARG A 19 -11.14 7.04 -2.33
N GLU A 20 -10.30 6.42 -1.52
CA GLU A 20 -9.52 7.12 -0.53
C GLU A 20 -8.16 6.46 -0.37
N ILE A 21 -7.14 7.30 -0.17
CA ILE A 21 -5.81 6.91 0.23
C ILE A 21 -5.36 7.79 1.41
N THR A 22 -4.99 7.15 2.51
CA THR A 22 -4.34 7.79 3.65
C THR A 22 -2.90 7.31 3.71
N VAL A 23 -1.93 8.23 3.80
CA VAL A 23 -0.50 7.91 3.84
C VAL A 23 0.16 8.55 5.05
N VAL A 24 0.93 7.76 5.78
CA VAL A 24 1.75 8.20 6.91
C VAL A 24 3.22 7.95 6.56
N TYR A 25 3.94 9.03 6.30
CA TYR A 25 5.38 8.99 6.06
C TYR A 25 6.13 8.99 7.39
N LYS A 26 6.96 7.98 7.63
CA LYS A 26 7.77 7.84 8.86
C LYS A 26 9.22 8.25 8.64
N LYS A 27 9.82 7.79 7.53
CA LYS A 27 11.22 8.04 7.19
C LYS A 27 11.39 8.21 5.68
N GLU A 28 12.45 8.89 5.29
CA GLU A 28 12.88 8.99 3.89
C GLU A 28 13.64 7.73 3.45
N THR A 29 13.75 7.54 2.14
CA THR A 29 14.59 6.49 1.52
C THR A 29 15.40 7.08 0.37
N TYR A 30 16.52 6.44 0.05
CA TYR A 30 17.47 6.95 -0.94
C TYR A 30 17.58 6.03 -2.15
N TYR A 31 18.04 6.59 -3.27
CA TYR A 31 18.32 5.82 -4.46
C TYR A 31 19.34 4.70 -4.16
N GLY A 32 19.08 3.50 -4.70
CA GLY A 32 19.91 2.31 -4.46
C GLY A 32 19.47 1.47 -3.27
N HIS A 33 18.58 1.98 -2.40
CA HIS A 33 18.04 1.20 -1.30
C HIS A 33 16.97 0.22 -1.81
N ARG A 34 17.00 -1.01 -1.29
CA ARG A 34 15.94 -1.99 -1.54
C ARG A 34 14.80 -1.73 -0.56
N ILE A 35 13.59 -1.75 -1.09
CA ILE A 35 12.37 -1.68 -0.29
C ILE A 35 11.55 -2.93 -0.52
N LYS A 36 10.66 -3.21 0.43
CA LYS A 36 9.66 -4.26 0.34
C LYS A 36 8.31 -3.68 0.70
N VAL A 37 7.29 -4.05 -0.07
CA VAL A 37 5.91 -3.64 0.17
C VAL A 37 5.11 -4.85 0.61
N HIS A 38 4.46 -4.72 1.76
CA HIS A 38 3.51 -5.68 2.30
C HIS A 38 2.11 -5.12 2.19
N THR A 39 1.20 -5.87 1.58
CA THR A 39 -0.19 -5.45 1.43
C THR A 39 -1.11 -6.47 2.07
N LYS A 40 -1.89 -6.04 3.06
CA LYS A 40 -2.98 -6.81 3.65
C LYS A 40 -4.29 -6.33 3.05
N ILE A 41 -5.10 -7.26 2.57
CA ILE A 41 -6.37 -6.96 1.91
C ILE A 41 -7.50 -7.54 2.74
N GLU A 42 -8.45 -6.70 3.09
CA GLU A 42 -9.62 -7.06 3.89
C GLU A 42 -10.89 -6.65 3.14
N LYS A 43 -11.77 -7.62 2.87
CA LYS A 43 -13.06 -7.37 2.24
C LYS A 43 -14.12 -7.13 3.32
N SER A 44 -14.85 -6.03 3.21
CA SER A 44 -15.94 -5.67 4.12
C SER A 44 -17.19 -5.35 3.31
N GLN A 45 -18.19 -6.25 3.35
CA GLN A 45 -19.49 -6.12 2.66
C GLN A 45 -19.37 -5.80 1.15
N THR A 46 -19.21 -4.52 0.79
CA THR A 46 -19.11 -4.01 -0.58
C THR A 46 -17.77 -3.35 -0.91
N ARG A 47 -16.87 -3.17 0.07
CA ARG A 47 -15.60 -2.44 -0.09
C ARG A 47 -14.38 -3.30 0.25
N TYR A 48 -13.23 -2.96 -0.31
CA TYR A 48 -11.93 -3.47 0.12
C TYR A 48 -11.15 -2.40 0.85
N ILE A 49 -10.55 -2.81 1.96
CA ILE A 49 -9.60 -2.01 2.73
C ILE A 49 -8.25 -2.68 2.55
N CYS A 50 -7.29 -1.97 1.97
CA CYS A 50 -5.93 -2.46 1.79
C CYS A 50 -4.99 -1.65 2.67
N THR A 51 -4.28 -2.32 3.56
CA THR A 51 -3.25 -1.72 4.41
C THR A 51 -1.89 -2.10 3.86
N HIS A 52 -1.04 -1.11 3.69
CA HIS A 52 0.26 -1.21 3.06
C HIS A 52 1.34 -0.82 4.05
N ASP A 53 2.38 -1.64 4.12
CA ASP A 53 3.58 -1.38 4.89
C ASP A 53 4.79 -1.44 3.97
N ILE A 54 5.48 -0.30 3.84
CA ILE A 54 6.71 -0.18 3.07
C ILE A 54 7.87 -0.17 4.05
N ILE A 55 8.69 -1.21 3.97
CA ILE A 55 9.88 -1.40 4.81
C ILE A 55 11.15 -1.32 3.98
N ASN A 56 12.25 -0.89 4.59
CA ASN A 56 13.59 -1.01 3.99
C ASN A 56 14.19 -2.41 4.21
N GLU A 57 15.41 -2.61 3.71
CA GLU A 57 16.17 -3.85 3.87
C GLU A 57 16.53 -4.21 5.31
N ASP A 58 16.60 -3.21 6.20
CA ASP A 58 16.83 -3.39 7.64
C ASP A 58 15.53 -3.72 8.40
N GLY A 59 14.38 -3.78 7.71
CA GLY A 59 13.08 -4.02 8.30
C GLY A 59 12.45 -2.80 8.98
N GLU A 60 13.00 -1.61 8.77
CA GLU A 60 12.43 -0.38 9.30
C GLU A 60 11.24 0.09 8.45
N GLU A 61 10.14 0.44 9.12
CA GLU A 61 8.96 1.01 8.48
C GLU A 61 9.24 2.43 7.96
N LEU A 62 9.18 2.59 6.64
CA LEU A 62 9.36 3.86 5.95
C LEU A 62 8.02 4.59 5.77
N THR A 63 6.97 3.84 5.40
CA THR A 63 5.66 4.41 5.08
C THR A 63 4.56 3.39 5.36
N LEU A 64 3.51 3.85 6.03
CA LEU A 64 2.25 3.13 6.14
C LEU A 64 1.21 3.80 5.24
N ALA A 65 0.38 3.01 4.56
CA ALA A 65 -0.75 3.55 3.83
C ALA A 65 -1.98 2.68 3.97
N THR A 66 -3.15 3.30 3.88
CA THR A 66 -4.43 2.60 3.81
C THR A 66 -5.18 3.10 2.59
N THR A 67 -5.63 2.18 1.74
CA THR A 67 -6.45 2.48 0.57
C THR A 67 -7.82 1.82 0.69
N TYR A 68 -8.85 2.54 0.26
CA TYR A 68 -10.23 2.07 0.25
C TYR A 68 -10.73 1.97 -1.18
N TRP A 69 -11.35 0.85 -1.52
CA TRP A 69 -11.80 0.52 -2.87
C TRP A 69 -13.25 0.06 -2.86
N GLU A 70 -14.05 0.54 -3.80
CA GLU A 70 -15.46 0.15 -4.00
C GLU A 70 -15.89 0.18 -5.47
#